data_AF-A0AAD8QUN7-F1
#
_entry.id   AF-A0AAD8QUN7-F1
#
_cell.length_a   1.000
_cell.length_b   1.000
_cell.length_c   1.000
_cell.angle_alpha   90.00
_cell.angle_beta   90.00
_cell.angle_gamma   90.00
#
_symmetry.space_group_name_H-M   'P 1'
#
loop_
_entity.id
_entity.type
_entity.pdbx_description
1 polymer ?
#
loop_
_entity_poly.entity_id
_entity_poly.type
_entity_poly.pdbx_seq_one_letter_code
_entity_poly.pdbx_strand_id
1 'polypeptide(L)'
;MALIALDPRFARRVERTWGFVCAGRYGIDHPSINPPAMPAEQWATLGCRRALVTMAGLDTLRDRGRRYVDTLRGSAWGGEEVVLYETDGEGHVHFLNKSRQGHKADKEMDVVVSFMKVRQVGS
;
A
#
# COMPACT_ATOMS: atom_id res chain seq x y z
N MET A 1 -8.37 6.20 -14.96
CA MET A 1 -8.22 7.35 -14.02
C MET A 1 -7.17 7.07 -12.91
N ALA A 2 -6.26 6.10 -13.05
CA ALA A 2 -5.29 5.75 -12.00
C ALA A 2 -4.14 6.75 -11.75
N LEU A 3 -3.89 7.70 -12.66
CA LEU A 3 -2.69 8.55 -12.62
C LEU A 3 -2.96 10.02 -12.28
N ILE A 4 -4.21 10.44 -12.16
CA ILE A 4 -4.57 11.86 -12.01
C ILE A 4 -4.08 12.45 -10.68
N ALA A 5 -3.82 11.61 -9.68
CA ALA A 5 -3.28 12.02 -8.38
C ALA A 5 -1.73 12.02 -8.31
N LEU A 6 -1.03 11.67 -9.39
CA LEU A 6 0.44 11.61 -9.40
C LEU A 6 1.02 12.75 -10.25
N ASP A 7 2.22 13.22 -9.88
CA ASP A 7 3.04 14.06 -10.76
C ASP A 7 3.14 13.41 -12.16
N PRO A 8 2.88 14.14 -13.27
CA PRO A 8 2.86 13.56 -14.61
C PRO A 8 4.18 12.90 -15.05
N ARG A 9 5.34 13.36 -14.55
CA ARG A 9 6.63 12.71 -14.85
C ARG A 9 6.73 11.38 -14.10
N PHE A 10 6.35 11.36 -12.83
CA PHE A 10 6.28 10.15 -12.04
C PHE A 10 5.27 9.14 -12.62
N ALA A 11 4.08 9.60 -13.02
CA ALA A 11 3.06 8.79 -13.67
C ALA A 11 3.60 8.05 -14.92
N ARG A 12 4.22 8.78 -15.85
CA ARG A 12 4.87 8.17 -17.03
C ARG A 12 5.97 7.19 -16.67
N ARG A 13 6.75 7.46 -15.63
CA ARG A 13 7.77 6.53 -15.13
C ARG A 13 7.14 5.24 -14.64
N VAL A 14 6.05 5.32 -13.87
CA VAL A 14 5.32 4.16 -13.37
C VAL A 14 4.73 3.35 -14.53
N GLU A 15 4.10 3.99 -15.52
CA GLU A 15 3.57 3.31 -16.72
C GLU A 15 4.65 2.54 -17.47
N ARG A 16 5.80 3.16 -17.74
CA ARG A 16 6.91 2.52 -18.44
C ARG A 16 7.48 1.35 -17.64
N THR A 17 7.70 1.54 -16.34
CA THR A 17 8.20 0.48 -15.45
C THR A 17 7.22 -0.69 -15.39
N TRP A 18 5.91 -0.41 -15.25
CA TRP A 18 4.87 -1.43 -15.20
C TRP A 18 4.78 -2.20 -16.52
N GLY A 19 4.80 -1.50 -17.66
CA GLY A 19 4.85 -2.11 -18.98
C GLY A 19 6.05 -3.05 -19.14
N PHE A 20 7.22 -2.66 -18.63
CA PHE A 20 8.39 -3.54 -18.61
C PHE A 20 8.21 -4.76 -17.69
N VAL A 21 7.80 -4.55 -16.42
CA VAL A 21 7.60 -5.61 -15.42
C VAL A 21 6.57 -6.65 -15.87
N CYS A 22 5.53 -6.22 -16.59
CA CYS A 22 4.48 -7.10 -17.09
C CYS A 22 4.68 -7.56 -18.54
N ALA A 23 5.83 -7.27 -19.15
CA ALA A 23 6.09 -7.56 -20.57
C ALA A 23 4.96 -7.07 -21.51
N GLY A 24 4.37 -5.90 -21.19
CA GLY A 24 3.26 -5.30 -21.93
C GLY A 24 1.90 -5.98 -21.74
N ARG A 25 1.81 -7.06 -20.95
CA ARG A 25 0.59 -7.86 -20.81
C ARG A 25 -0.58 -7.13 -20.14
N TYR A 26 -0.28 -6.20 -19.23
CA TYR A 26 -1.28 -5.53 -18.40
C TYR A 26 -1.12 -4.01 -18.46
N GLY A 27 -2.25 -3.31 -18.65
CA GLY A 27 -2.29 -1.85 -18.60
C GLY A 27 -2.13 -1.29 -17.18
N ILE A 28 -1.96 0.03 -17.06
CA ILE A 28 -1.71 0.71 -15.77
C ILE A 28 -2.93 0.73 -14.82
N ASP A 29 -4.13 0.52 -15.35
CA ASP A 29 -5.35 0.39 -14.54
C ASP A 29 -5.61 -1.07 -14.10
N HIS A 30 -4.75 -2.04 -14.45
CA HIS A 30 -4.94 -3.45 -14.08
C HIS A 30 -4.95 -3.64 -12.55
N PRO A 31 -5.80 -4.52 -11.97
CA PRO A 31 -5.90 -4.71 -10.52
C PRO A 31 -4.58 -5.01 -9.80
N SER A 32 -3.62 -5.64 -10.48
CA SER A 32 -2.29 -5.95 -9.90
C SER A 32 -1.45 -4.72 -9.55
N ILE A 33 -1.68 -3.57 -10.19
CA ILE A 33 -0.97 -2.29 -9.92
C ILE A 33 -1.91 -1.20 -9.42
N ASN A 34 -3.22 -1.36 -9.66
CA ASN A 34 -4.29 -0.51 -9.18
C ASN A 34 -5.37 -1.37 -8.51
N PRO A 35 -5.13 -1.88 -7.28
CA PRO A 35 -6.07 -2.77 -6.60
C PRO A 35 -7.50 -2.22 -6.50
N PRO A 36 -7.76 -0.91 -6.33
CA PRO A 36 -9.11 -0.36 -6.37
C PRO A 36 -9.92 -0.61 -7.66
N ALA A 37 -9.28 -1.04 -8.75
CA ALA A 37 -9.96 -1.49 -9.96
C ALA A 37 -10.38 -2.98 -9.92
N MET A 38 -10.03 -3.71 -8.86
CA MET A 38 -10.46 -5.09 -8.64
C MET A 38 -11.99 -5.16 -8.50
N PRO A 39 -12.66 -6.14 -9.16
CA PRO A 39 -14.10 -6.35 -9.01
C PRO A 39 -14.53 -6.53 -7.55
N ALA A 40 -15.72 -6.02 -7.21
CA ALA A 40 -16.22 -5.99 -5.83
C ALA A 40 -16.23 -7.39 -5.18
N GLU A 41 -16.65 -8.40 -5.93
CA GLU A 41 -16.71 -9.80 -5.50
C GLU A 41 -15.35 -10.40 -5.17
N GLN A 42 -14.27 -9.93 -5.82
CA GLN A 42 -12.93 -10.43 -5.55
C GLN A 42 -12.38 -9.93 -4.21
N TRP A 43 -12.82 -8.75 -3.74
CA TRP A 43 -12.45 -8.27 -2.39
C TRP A 43 -12.94 -9.23 -1.28
N ALA A 44 -14.12 -9.83 -1.46
CA ALA A 44 -14.67 -10.81 -0.52
C ALA A 44 -13.85 -12.11 -0.44
N THR A 45 -13.03 -12.39 -1.47
CA THR A 45 -12.18 -13.59 -1.54
C THR A 45 -10.82 -13.44 -0.86
N LEU A 46 -10.45 -12.23 -0.45
CA LEU A 46 -9.15 -12.01 0.23
C LEU A 46 -9.13 -12.73 1.58
N GLY A 47 -8.17 -13.64 1.75
CA GLY A 47 -8.07 -14.48 2.95
C GLY A 47 -7.58 -13.76 4.20
N CYS A 48 -6.90 -12.61 4.06
CA CYS A 48 -6.44 -11.83 5.20
C CYS A 48 -7.63 -11.13 5.87
N ARG A 49 -7.69 -11.19 7.21
CA ARG A 49 -8.69 -10.47 8.01
C ARG A 49 -8.17 -9.18 8.61
N ARG A 50 -6.87 -8.95 8.56
CA ARG A 50 -6.24 -7.74 9.07
C ARG A 50 -5.27 -7.22 8.02
N ALA A 51 -5.23 -5.90 7.86
CA ALA A 51 -4.29 -5.24 6.95
C ALA A 51 -3.59 -4.08 7.68
N LEU A 52 -2.26 -4.04 7.57
CA LEU A 52 -1.45 -2.89 7.92
C LEU A 52 -0.95 -2.25 6.62
N VAL A 53 -1.14 -0.93 6.50
CA VAL A 53 -0.60 -0.14 5.41
C VAL A 53 0.29 0.94 6.02
N THR A 54 1.60 0.85 5.77
CA THR A 54 2.57 1.87 6.18
C THR A 54 2.89 2.81 5.02
N MET A 55 3.06 4.09 5.29
CA MET A 55 3.35 5.10 4.28
C MET A 55 4.25 6.20 4.86
N ALA A 56 5.00 6.87 4.00
CA ALA A 56 5.75 8.05 4.38
C ALA A 56 4.99 9.32 3.96
N GLY A 57 4.96 10.34 4.83
CA GLY A 57 4.11 11.53 4.65
C GLY A 57 4.47 12.38 3.42
N LEU A 58 5.72 12.32 2.94
CA LEU A 58 6.19 13.02 1.73
C LEU A 58 6.31 12.08 0.51
N ASP A 59 5.79 10.85 0.60
CA ASP A 59 5.83 9.91 -0.51
C ASP A 59 4.82 10.29 -1.61
N THR A 60 5.29 10.34 -2.85
CA THR A 60 4.45 10.47 -4.06
C THR A 60 3.37 9.39 -4.18
N LEU A 61 3.51 8.24 -3.51
CA LEU A 61 2.53 7.15 -3.49
C LEU A 61 1.54 7.22 -2.31
N ARG A 62 1.70 8.18 -1.39
CA ARG A 62 0.88 8.29 -0.17
C ARG A 62 -0.63 8.25 -0.46
N ASP A 63 -1.09 9.04 -1.43
CA ASP A 63 -2.51 9.10 -1.74
C ASP A 63 -3.04 7.80 -2.34
N ARG A 64 -2.18 7.02 -3.03
CA ARG A 64 -2.56 5.67 -3.50
C ARG A 64 -2.72 4.71 -2.32
N GLY A 65 -1.84 4.77 -1.32
CA GLY A 65 -1.96 3.94 -0.12
C GLY A 65 -3.20 4.31 0.71
N ARG A 66 -3.52 5.61 0.85
CA ARG A 66 -4.78 6.07 1.48
C ARG A 66 -6.01 5.55 0.74
N ARG A 67 -6.02 5.69 -0.60
CA ARG A 67 -7.11 5.15 -1.42
C ARG A 67 -7.26 3.63 -1.27
N TYR A 68 -6.16 2.89 -1.13
CA TYR A 68 -6.22 1.45 -0.88
C TYR A 68 -6.88 1.14 0.47
N VAL A 69 -6.54 1.88 1.54
CA VAL A 69 -7.19 1.77 2.85
C VAL A 69 -8.68 2.08 2.78
N ASP A 70 -9.05 3.18 2.11
CA ASP A 70 -10.46 3.55 1.94
C ASP A 70 -11.23 2.50 1.14
N THR A 71 -10.59 1.91 0.13
CA THR A 71 -11.18 0.82 -0.65
C THR A 71 -11.38 -0.42 0.20
N LEU A 72 -10.38 -0.84 1.00
CA LEU A 72 -10.54 -1.97 1.92
C LEU A 72 -11.74 -1.76 2.84
N ARG A 73 -11.87 -0.58 3.44
CA ARG A 73 -12.97 -0.21 4.36
C ARG A 73 -14.34 -0.16 3.70
N GLY A 74 -14.41 0.21 2.42
CA GLY A 74 -15.67 0.36 1.68
C GLY A 74 -16.03 -0.80 0.75
N SER A 75 -15.17 -1.80 0.61
CA SER A 75 -15.36 -2.94 -0.29
C SER A 75 -16.09 -4.11 0.41
N ALA A 76 -16.32 -5.19 -0.34
CA ALA A 76 -16.83 -6.45 0.21
C ALA A 76 -15.76 -7.27 0.97
N TRP A 77 -14.57 -6.69 1.21
CA TRP A 77 -13.53 -7.36 1.98
C TRP A 77 -14.01 -7.66 3.40
N GLY A 78 -13.99 -8.95 3.77
CA GLY A 78 -14.43 -9.41 5.09
C GLY A 78 -13.43 -9.14 6.22
N GLY A 79 -12.66 -8.07 6.13
CA GLY A 79 -11.64 -7.72 7.11
C GLY A 79 -12.21 -7.25 8.45
N GLU A 80 -11.49 -7.53 9.52
CA GLU A 80 -11.76 -7.11 10.90
C GLU A 80 -11.04 -5.80 11.23
N GLU A 81 -9.87 -5.55 10.64
CA GLU A 81 -9.02 -4.41 10.98
C GLU A 81 -8.22 -3.88 9.78
N VAL A 82 -8.24 -2.56 9.58
CA VAL A 82 -7.26 -1.85 8.74
C VAL A 82 -6.53 -0.80 9.56
N VAL A 83 -5.24 -1.00 9.75
CA VAL A 83 -4.35 -0.03 10.37
C VAL A 83 -3.63 0.75 9.28
N LEU A 84 -3.74 2.08 9.35
CA LEU A 84 -2.93 2.98 8.55
C LEU A 84 -1.88 3.63 9.46
N TYR A 85 -0.61 3.48 9.11
CA TYR A 85 0.51 4.12 9.81
C TYR A 85 1.23 5.06 8.85
N GLU A 86 1.28 6.35 9.19
CA GLU A 86 1.95 7.37 8.39
C GLU A 86 3.17 7.90 9.15
N THR A 87 4.33 7.88 8.50
CA THR A 87 5.56 8.44 9.04
C THR A 87 5.79 9.84 8.48
N ASP A 88 5.48 10.84 9.30
CA ASP A 88 5.58 12.24 8.90
C ASP A 88 7.01 12.67 8.52
N GLY A 89 7.13 13.51 7.49
CA GLY A 89 8.39 14.12 7.06
C GLY A 89 9.37 13.17 6.38
N GLU A 90 8.97 11.93 6.11
CA GLU A 90 9.79 10.96 5.39
C GLU A 90 9.32 10.75 3.95
N GLY A 91 10.26 10.43 3.07
CA GLY A 91 10.00 10.15 1.66
C GLY A 91 9.86 8.66 1.34
N HIS A 92 9.68 8.35 0.06
CA HIS A 92 9.58 6.98 -0.44
C HIS A 92 10.76 6.12 0.04
N VAL A 93 10.48 4.89 0.48
CA VAL A 93 11.46 3.88 0.95
C VAL A 93 12.42 4.35 2.05
N HIS A 94 12.04 5.34 2.88
CA HIS A 94 12.91 5.88 3.91
C HIS A 94 13.41 4.82 4.92
N PHE A 95 12.59 3.81 5.24
CA PHE A 95 12.97 2.73 6.15
C PHE A 95 14.12 1.87 5.60
N LEU A 96 14.34 1.81 4.28
CA LEU A 96 15.53 1.19 3.69
C LEU A 96 16.73 2.15 3.67
N ASN A 97 16.51 3.37 3.16
CA ASN A 97 17.56 4.36 2.93
C ASN A 97 18.17 4.92 4.22
N LYS A 98 17.38 4.97 5.30
CA LYS A 98 17.77 5.48 6.62
C LYS A 98 17.71 4.40 7.70
N SER A 99 17.73 3.12 7.31
CA SER A 99 17.61 1.95 8.19
C SER A 99 18.57 1.92 9.38
N ARG A 100 19.72 2.60 9.31
CA ARG A 100 20.72 2.66 10.38
C ARG A 100 20.85 4.03 11.05
N GLN A 101 20.02 4.99 10.67
CA GLN A 101 20.25 6.41 10.95
C GLN A 101 19.01 7.12 11.50
N GLY A 102 17.90 6.42 11.75
CA GLY A 102 16.65 7.07 12.10
C GLY A 102 15.73 6.24 12.98
N HIS A 103 15.44 6.78 14.17
CA HIS A 103 14.42 6.30 15.10
C HIS A 103 13.04 6.10 14.45
N LYS A 104 12.77 6.72 13.29
CA LYS A 104 11.52 6.54 12.55
C LYS A 104 11.45 5.20 11.82
N ALA A 105 12.55 4.72 11.25
CA ALA A 105 12.60 3.40 10.62
C ALA A 105 12.43 2.29 11.68
N ASP A 106 13.06 2.47 12.85
CA ASP A 106 12.89 1.56 13.98
C ASP A 106 11.43 1.55 14.47
N LYS A 107 10.81 2.73 14.61
CA LYS A 107 9.38 2.84 14.96
C LYS A 107 8.46 2.19 13.92
N GLU A 108 8.74 2.34 12.63
CA GLU A 108 7.96 1.67 11.58
C GLU A 108 8.09 0.14 11.70
N MET A 109 9.29 -0.36 11.99
CA MET A 109 9.51 -1.78 12.26
C MET A 109 8.76 -2.25 13.52
N ASP A 110 8.77 -1.46 14.61
CA ASP A 110 8.02 -1.77 15.82
C ASP A 110 6.51 -1.85 15.55
N VAL A 111 5.97 -1.01 14.67
CA VAL A 111 4.57 -1.08 14.23
C VAL A 111 4.29 -2.37 13.48
N VAL A 112 5.15 -2.77 12.55
CA VAL A 112 5.02 -4.04 11.81
C VAL A 112 5.05 -5.23 12.77
N VAL A 113 6.04 -5.28 13.66
CA VAL A 113 6.20 -6.34 14.67
C VAL A 113 4.99 -6.39 15.60
N SER A 114 4.51 -5.24 16.06
CA SER A 114 3.34 -5.16 16.94
C SER A 114 2.09 -5.65 16.23
N PHE A 115 1.86 -5.23 14.97
CA PHE A 115 0.73 -5.66 14.17
C PHE A 115 0.70 -7.19 13.97
N MET A 116 1.85 -7.80 13.72
CA MET A 116 1.99 -9.25 13.57
C MET A 116 1.77 -10.02 14.87
N LYS A 117 2.16 -9.45 16.02
CA LYS A 117 1.98 -10.08 17.34
C LYS A 117 0.52 -10.13 17.80
N VAL A 118 -0.32 -9.22 17.31
CA VAL A 118 -1.75 -9.19 17.66
C VAL A 118 -2.45 -10.40 17.00
N ARG A 119 -2.56 -11.49 17.78
CA ARG A 119 -3.32 -12.74 17.57
C ARG A 119 -2.70 -13.83 16.67
N GLN A 120 -1.97 -14.73 17.32
CA GLN A 120 -2.36 -16.14 17.37
C GLN A 120 -3.15 -16.34 18.68
N VAL A 121 -4.48 -16.30 18.65
CA VAL A 121 -5.32 -16.77 19.75
C VAL A 121 -6.35 -17.72 19.12
N GLY A 122 -6.12 -19.01 19.31
CA GLY A 122 -7.08 -20.09 19.06
C GLY A 122 -6.95 -20.79 17.70
N SER A 123 -6.22 -21.90 17.68
CA SER A 123 -6.68 -23.12 17.01
C SER A 123 -6.81 -24.21 18.07
#